data_AF-A0A7S3US25-F1
#
_entry.id   AF-A0A7S3US25-F1
#
_cell.length_a   1.000
_cell.length_b   1.000
_cell.length_c   1.000
_cell.angle_alpha   90.00
_cell.angle_beta   90.00
_cell.angle_gamma   90.00
#
_symmetry.space_group_name_H-M   'P 1'
#
loop_
_entity.id
_entity.type
_entity.pdbx_description
1 polymer ?
#
loop_
_entity_poly.entity_id
_entity_poly.type
_entity_poly.pdbx_seq_one_letter_code
_entity_poly.pdbx_strand_id
1 'polypeptide(L)'
;LLATFAHSRFDLDPVLPWPLPQSRVRASFRPRRHGRRRHPEARVEEGVGEAWSRARRRDPGLFNGTKFRLAGYTYEGPSGGAVAAEGSGGGQLTLHLGLTDY
;
A
#
# COMPACT_ATOMS: atom_id res chain seq x y z
N LEU A 1 9.20 -26.28 -0.48
CA LEU A 1 9.55 -25.06 0.29
C LEU A 1 8.27 -24.31 0.59
N LEU A 2 7.73 -24.51 1.79
CA LEU A 2 6.53 -23.84 2.28
C LEU A 2 6.94 -22.42 2.70
N ALA A 3 6.47 -21.41 1.97
CA ALA A 3 6.62 -20.02 2.38
C ALA A 3 5.51 -19.72 3.40
N THR A 4 5.89 -19.69 4.67
CA THR A 4 5.05 -19.19 5.75
C THR A 4 4.81 -17.70 5.50
N PHE A 5 3.60 -17.33 5.07
CA PHE A 5 3.20 -15.93 5.06
C PHE A 5 3.09 -15.47 6.50
N ALA A 6 4.11 -14.74 6.97
CA ALA A 6 4.00 -13.99 8.20
C ALA A 6 2.77 -13.09 8.07
N HIS A 7 1.81 -13.27 8.97
CA HIS A 7 0.67 -12.37 9.10
C HIS A 7 1.25 -11.02 9.49
N SER A 8 1.47 -10.15 8.51
CA SER A 8 1.77 -8.76 8.77
C SER A 8 0.57 -8.18 9.51
N ARG A 9 0.64 -8.17 10.85
CA ARG A 9 -0.16 -7.24 11.64
C ARG A 9 0.14 -5.87 11.06
N PHE A 10 -0.84 -5.27 10.41
CA PHE A 10 -0.80 -3.85 10.15
C PHE A 10 -0.94 -3.20 11.51
N ASP A 11 0.18 -2.93 12.18
CA ASP A 11 0.20 -1.95 13.27
C ASP A 11 -0.14 -0.61 12.60
N LEU A 12 -1.43 -0.32 12.49
CA LEU A 12 -1.90 1.03 12.22
C LEU A 12 -1.34 1.86 13.37
N ASP A 13 -0.43 2.77 13.03
CA ASP A 13 0.21 3.69 13.96
C ASP A 13 -0.85 4.29 14.91
N PRO A 14 -0.70 4.17 16.24
CA PRO A 14 -1.71 4.60 17.23
C PRO A 14 -2.03 6.11 17.20
N VAL A 15 -1.46 6.85 16.25
CA VAL A 15 -1.59 8.29 16.04
C VAL A 15 -2.83 8.68 15.24
N LEU A 16 -3.45 7.76 14.48
CA LEU A 16 -4.59 8.10 13.62
C LEU A 16 -5.92 8.07 14.41
N PRO A 17 -6.67 9.19 14.49
CA PRO A 17 -8.00 9.17 15.10
C PRO A 17 -8.98 8.47 14.15
N TRP A 18 -9.37 7.25 14.50
CA TRP A 18 -10.37 6.47 13.76
C TRP A 18 -11.73 6.56 14.46
N PRO A 19 -12.87 6.62 13.72
CA PRO A 19 -12.99 6.61 12.27
C PRO A 19 -12.85 8.00 11.60
N LEU A 20 -12.22 8.04 10.43
CA LEU A 20 -12.20 9.22 9.56
C LEU A 20 -13.27 9.08 8.46
N PRO A 21 -14.11 10.12 8.20
CA PRO A 21 -15.03 10.10 7.09
C PRO A 21 -14.27 10.14 5.75
N GLN A 22 -14.83 9.51 4.70
CA GLN A 22 -14.21 9.47 3.37
C GLN A 22 -13.90 10.87 2.82
N SER A 23 -14.72 11.87 3.14
CA SER A 23 -14.50 13.28 2.76
C SER A 23 -13.19 13.87 3.30
N ARG A 24 -12.60 13.26 4.34
CA ARG A 24 -11.31 13.64 4.94
C ARG A 24 -10.15 12.75 4.49
N VAL A 25 -10.40 11.82 3.56
CA VAL A 25 -9.37 10.96 2.98
C VAL A 25 -9.09 11.40 1.55
N ARG A 26 -7.85 11.80 1.29
CA ARG A 26 -7.35 12.16 -0.03
C ARG A 26 -6.40 11.09 -0.54
N ALA A 27 -6.30 10.98 -1.87
CA ALA A 27 -5.32 10.14 -2.53
C ALA A 27 -4.33 11.00 -3.32
N SER A 28 -3.05 10.92 -2.96
CA SER A 28 -1.94 11.42 -3.76
C SER A 28 -1.45 10.29 -4.67
N PHE A 29 -1.96 10.26 -5.90
CA PHE A 29 -1.58 9.24 -6.87
C PHE A 29 -0.39 9.70 -7.72
N ARG A 30 0.74 8.99 -7.58
CA ARG A 30 1.96 9.18 -8.38
C ARG A 30 2.54 7.81 -8.77
N PRO A 31 2.15 7.23 -9.93
CA PRO A 31 2.46 5.85 -10.31
C PRO A 31 3.92 5.44 -10.15
N ARG A 32 4.85 6.28 -10.62
CA ARG A 32 6.29 6.00 -10.59
C ARG A 32 6.94 6.35 -9.26
N ARG A 33 6.62 7.53 -8.70
CA ARG A 33 7.23 8.04 -7.46
C ARG A 33 6.87 7.20 -6.24
N HIS A 34 5.62 6.74 -6.20
CA HIS A 34 5.09 5.89 -5.12
C HIS A 34 5.03 4.40 -5.54
N GLY A 35 5.45 4.07 -6.76
CA GLY A 35 5.56 2.71 -7.26
C GLY A 35 6.69 1.93 -6.61
N ARG A 36 6.81 0.65 -6.99
CA ARG A 36 7.93 -0.20 -6.55
C ARG A 36 9.26 0.37 -7.07
N ARG A 37 10.24 0.50 -6.20
CA ARG A 37 11.63 0.76 -6.61
C ARG A 37 12.24 -0.55 -7.09
N ARG A 38 12.94 -0.52 -8.22
CA ARG A 38 13.71 -1.68 -8.68
C ARG A 38 14.79 -2.00 -7.65
N HIS A 39 15.00 -3.28 -7.42
CA HIS A 39 16.14 -3.76 -6.66
C HIS A 39 17.43 -3.35 -7.40
N PRO A 40 18.47 -2.92 -6.68
CA PRO A 40 19.75 -2.53 -7.30
C PRO A 40 20.42 -3.69 -8.03
N GLU A 41 20.21 -4.91 -7.56
CA GLU A 41 20.75 -6.13 -8.18
C GLU A 41 19.80 -6.67 -9.25
N ALA A 42 20.28 -6.77 -10.49
CA ALA A 42 19.49 -7.25 -11.63
C ALA A 42 18.96 -8.68 -11.43
N ARG A 43 19.74 -9.57 -10.81
CA ARG A 43 19.36 -10.97 -10.55
C ARG A 43 18.09 -11.10 -9.70
N VAL A 44 17.85 -10.15 -8.80
CA VAL A 44 16.64 -10.15 -7.97
C VAL A 44 15.41 -9.78 -8.80
N GLU A 45 15.55 -8.84 -9.73
CA GLU A 45 14.48 -8.48 -10.67
C GLU A 45 14.19 -9.59 -11.68
N GLU A 46 15.23 -10.29 -12.14
CA GLU A 46 15.10 -11.47 -13.01
C GLU A 46 14.30 -12.58 -12.31
N GLY A 47 14.56 -12.82 -11.02
CA GLY A 47 13.83 -13.79 -10.21
C GLY A 47 12.32 -13.55 -10.16
N VAL A 48 11.86 -12.30 -10.25
CA VAL A 48 10.43 -11.97 -10.33
C VAL A 48 9.83 -12.47 -11.65
N GLY A 49 10.51 -12.26 -12.77
CA GLY A 49 10.07 -12.73 -14.08
C GLY A 49 10.06 -14.26 -14.20
N GLU A 50 11.05 -14.92 -13.59
CA GLU A 50 11.11 -16.38 -13.53
C GLU A 50 9.98 -16.98 -12.69
N ALA A 51 9.70 -16.38 -11.52
CA ALA A 51 8.61 -16.79 -10.65
C ALA A 51 7.26 -16.66 -11.37
N TRP A 52 7.02 -15.53 -12.06
CA TRP A 52 5.83 -15.32 -12.86
C TRP A 52 5.69 -16.34 -13.98
N SER A 53 6.78 -16.59 -14.73
CA SER A 53 6.78 -17.57 -15.83
C SER A 53 6.48 -18.98 -15.33
N ARG A 54 7.01 -19.35 -14.16
CA ARG A 54 6.71 -20.64 -13.51
C ARG A 54 5.24 -20.73 -13.09
N ALA A 55 4.68 -19.66 -12.53
CA ALA A 55 3.27 -19.60 -12.14
C ALA A 55 2.35 -19.75 -13.36
N ARG A 56 2.62 -19.03 -14.46
CA ARG A 56 1.84 -19.13 -15.71
C ARG A 56 1.92 -20.50 -16.38
N ARG A 57 3.08 -21.18 -16.31
CA ARG A 57 3.18 -22.56 -16.82
C ARG A 57 2.34 -23.54 -16.00
N ARG A 58 2.19 -23.29 -14.69
CA ARG A 58 1.38 -24.11 -13.80
C ARG A 58 -0.12 -23.84 -13.99
N ASP A 59 -0.47 -22.59 -14.21
CA ASP A 59 -1.85 -22.15 -14.45
C ASP A 59 -1.90 -21.20 -15.66
N PRO A 60 -2.26 -21.72 -16.84
CA PRO A 60 -2.37 -20.91 -18.06
C PRO A 60 -3.48 -19.84 -18.00
N GLY A 61 -4.46 -19.99 -17.09
CA GLY A 61 -5.52 -19.01 -16.87
C GLY A 61 -5.05 -17.79 -16.06
N LEU A 62 -3.84 -17.85 -15.50
CA LEU A 62 -3.28 -16.75 -14.72
C LEU A 62 -2.96 -15.54 -15.60
N PHE A 63 -3.56 -14.40 -15.25
CA PHE A 63 -3.34 -13.12 -15.91
C PHE A 63 -2.79 -12.10 -14.92
N ASN A 64 -1.98 -11.17 -15.42
CA ASN A 64 -1.49 -10.06 -14.62
C ASN A 64 -2.55 -8.95 -14.57
N GLY A 65 -2.66 -8.26 -13.45
CA GLY A 65 -3.54 -7.11 -13.29
C GLY A 65 -2.87 -6.03 -12.46
N THR A 66 -2.94 -4.79 -12.93
CA THR A 66 -2.41 -3.62 -12.23
C THR A 66 -3.18 -3.35 -10.94
N LYS A 67 -2.45 -3.01 -9.88
CA LYS A 67 -2.92 -2.74 -8.52
C LYS A 67 -2.35 -1.42 -8.00
N PHE A 68 -3.07 -0.81 -7.06
CA PHE A 68 -2.52 0.31 -6.30
C PHE A 68 -1.53 -0.19 -5.26
N ARG A 69 -0.39 0.48 -5.15
CA ARG A 69 0.60 0.26 -4.10
C ARG A 69 0.48 1.36 -3.06
N LEU A 70 0.25 1.02 -1.79
CA LEU A 70 0.36 1.97 -0.69
C LEU A 70 1.84 2.24 -0.40
N ALA A 71 2.32 3.44 -0.70
CA ALA A 71 3.70 3.84 -0.40
C ALA A 71 3.86 4.43 1.01
N GLY A 72 2.76 4.89 1.60
CA GLY A 72 2.70 5.51 2.92
C GLY A 72 1.49 6.43 3.02
N TYR A 73 1.40 7.18 4.11
CA TYR A 73 0.36 8.18 4.32
C TYR A 73 0.94 9.41 5.04
N THR A 74 0.20 10.51 4.99
CA THR A 74 0.42 11.70 5.82
C THR A 74 -0.89 12.05 6.49
N TYR A 75 -0.84 12.35 7.79
CA TYR A 75 -2.00 12.80 8.53
C TYR A 75 -1.75 14.22 9.04
N GLU A 76 -2.66 15.11 8.71
CA GLU A 76 -2.64 16.52 9.11
C GLU A 76 -3.79 16.74 10.09
N GLY A 77 -3.51 16.68 11.39
CA GLY A 77 -4.53 16.88 12.41
C GLY A 77 -3.96 16.82 13.82
N PRO A 78 -4.80 16.99 14.86
CA PRO A 78 -4.37 16.92 16.24
C PRO A 78 -3.70 15.57 16.51
N SER A 79 -2.49 15.60 17.08
CA SER A 79 -1.79 14.40 17.51
C SER A 79 -2.32 13.98 18.89
N GLY A 80 -2.77 12.72 19.00
CA GLY A 80 -3.32 12.17 20.24
C GLY A 80 -4.79 11.77 20.05
N GLY A 81 -5.12 10.54 20.43
CA GLY A 81 -6.38 9.83 20.18
C GLY A 81 -7.67 10.42 20.79
N ALA A 82 -7.75 11.74 20.97
CA ALA A 82 -9.01 12.40 21.22
C ALA A 82 -9.83 12.40 19.92
N VAL A 83 -10.91 11.63 19.94
CA VAL A 83 -11.96 11.63 18.93
C VAL A 83 -12.43 13.06 18.72
N ALA A 84 -12.06 13.68 17.60
CA ALA A 84 -12.55 15.01 17.25
C ALA A 84 -14.07 14.90 17.08
N ALA A 85 -14.83 15.54 17.98
CA ALA A 85 -16.27 15.62 17.90
C ALA A 85 -16.71 16.09 16.50
N GLU A 86 -17.81 15.52 16.00
CA GLU A 86 -18.41 15.93 14.73
C GLU A 86 -18.64 17.45 14.74
N GLY A 87 -18.01 18.15 13.79
CA GLY A 87 -18.08 19.62 13.67
C GLY A 87 -16.80 20.37 14.06
N SER A 88 -15.86 19.77 14.77
CA SER A 88 -14.60 20.43 15.17
C SER A 88 -13.47 20.03 14.22
N GLY A 89 -12.97 20.99 13.42
CA GLY A 89 -11.77 20.98 12.55
C GLY A 89 -10.90 19.71 12.55
N GLY A 90 -11.44 18.62 12.02
CA GLY A 90 -10.80 17.30 12.12
C GLY A 90 -9.73 17.08 11.06
N GLY A 91 -8.77 16.22 11.39
CA GLY A 91 -7.60 16.04 10.54
C GLY A 91 -7.89 15.41 9.18
N GLN A 92 -6.94 15.57 8.27
CA GLN A 92 -6.99 15.08 6.90
C GLN A 92 -5.95 13.99 6.69
N LEU A 93 -6.37 12.85 6.16
CA LEU A 93 -5.49 11.74 5.79
C LEU A 93 -5.21 11.79 4.29
N THR A 94 -3.94 11.80 3.90
CA THR A 94 -3.53 11.64 2.50
C THR A 94 -2.82 10.30 2.33
N LEU A 95 -3.39 9.42 1.52
CA LEU A 95 -2.79 8.17 1.09
C LEU A 95 -1.88 8.40 -0.11
N HIS A 96 -0.62 8.00 -0.03
CA HIS A 96 0.34 8.10 -1.13
C HIS A 96 0.33 6.80 -1.92
N LEU A 97 -0.24 6.83 -3.13
CA LEU A 97 -0.50 5.65 -3.94
C LEU A 97 0.38 5.63 -5.20
N GLY A 98 0.99 4.47 -5.45
CA GLY A 98 1.69 4.14 -6.69
C GLY A 98 1.01 3.01 -7.45
N LEU A 99 1.68 2.47 -8.46
CA LEU A 99 1.26 1.26 -9.16
C LEU A 99 2.20 0.08 -8.85
N THR A 100 1.61 -1.11 -8.81
CA THR A 100 2.28 -2.41 -8.79
C THR A 100 1.44 -3.40 -9.58
N ASP A 101 1.98 -4.57 -9.85
CA ASP A 101 1.30 -5.65 -10.55
C ASP A 101 1.17 -6.89 -9.65
N TYR A 102 0.40 -7.89 -10.10
CA TYR A 102 0.15 -9.16 -9.40
C TYR A 102 1.30 -10.15 -9.58
#